data_AF-A0A259D840-F1
#
_entry.id   AF-A0A259D840-F1
#
_cell.length_a   1.000
_cell.length_b   1.000
_cell.length_c   1.000
_cell.angle_alpha   90.00
_cell.angle_beta   90.00
_cell.angle_gamma   90.00
#
_symmetry.space_group_name_H-M   'P 1'
#
loop_
_entity.id
_entity.type
_entity.pdbx_description
1 polymer ?
#
loop_
_entity_poly.entity_id
_entity_poly.type
_entity_poly.pdbx_seq_one_letter_code
_entity_poly.pdbx_strand_id
1 'polypeptide(L)'
;MVREYFLSTEAWLWIIGIGILLGCWICGQVSEELGKKDFGGIVLDEVLAFWIVLIFIMPANIWVQILAFALFRFFDAVKPGPIGMIDRHFKHLEGGDHSSPSSFGLILWRGFGIIADDLAAAFFTLLTMTLLHIGLSYIS
;
A
#
# COMPACT_ATOMS: atom_id res chain seq x y z
N MET A 1 3.39 30.42 -24.20
CA MET A 1 2.59 29.25 -23.83
C MET A 1 3.51 28.26 -23.16
N VAL A 2 3.53 28.29 -21.83
CA VAL A 2 4.53 27.63 -20.99
C VAL A 2 3.96 26.29 -20.52
N ARG A 3 4.64 25.20 -20.86
CA ARG A 3 4.50 23.84 -20.29
C ARG A 3 3.10 23.23 -20.39
N GLU A 4 2.88 22.42 -21.42
CA GLU A 4 2.00 21.26 -21.30
C GLU A 4 2.49 20.43 -20.09
N TYR A 5 1.67 20.35 -19.04
CA TYR A 5 2.06 19.95 -17.68
C TYR A 5 2.38 18.44 -17.58
N PHE A 6 3.54 18.05 -18.10
CA PHE A 6 4.67 17.39 -17.43
C PHE A 6 4.51 16.12 -16.60
N LEU A 7 3.37 15.42 -16.56
CA LEU A 7 3.34 14.01 -16.18
C LEU A 7 2.29 13.25 -17.03
N SER A 8 2.73 12.67 -18.16
CA SER A 8 1.99 11.60 -18.83
C SER A 8 1.58 10.55 -17.79
N THR A 9 0.46 9.84 -17.97
CA THR A 9 0.08 8.70 -17.10
C THR A 9 1.25 7.74 -16.88
N GLU A 10 2.11 7.61 -17.89
CA GLU A 10 3.36 6.86 -17.84
C GLU A 10 4.33 7.37 -16.77
N ALA A 11 4.49 8.69 -16.63
CA ALA A 11 5.38 9.28 -15.63
C ALA A 11 4.86 9.06 -14.21
N TRP A 12 3.54 9.11 -14.00
CA TRP A 12 2.94 8.74 -12.71
C TRP A 12 3.16 7.25 -12.38
N LEU A 13 3.03 6.37 -13.37
CA LEU A 13 3.34 4.95 -13.19
C LEU A 13 4.81 4.71 -12.87
N TRP A 14 5.74 5.44 -13.51
CA TRP A 14 7.16 5.39 -13.20
C TRP A 14 7.46 5.89 -11.79
N ILE A 15 6.86 7.01 -11.37
CA ILE A 15 7.02 7.54 -10.01
C ILE A 15 6.50 6.54 -8.98
N ILE A 16 5.34 5.94 -9.23
CA ILE A 16 4.76 4.93 -8.34
C ILE A 16 5.63 3.67 -8.30
N GLY A 17 6.07 3.17 -9.46
CA GLY A 17 6.91 1.98 -9.55
C GLY A 17 8.27 2.16 -8.85
N ILE A 18 8.93 3.30 -9.08
CA ILE A 18 10.17 3.65 -8.38
C ILE A 18 9.91 3.86 -6.88
N GLY A 19 8.81 4.52 -6.53
CA GLY A 19 8.39 4.70 -5.14
C GLY A 19 8.17 3.38 -4.42
N ILE A 20 7.56 2.38 -5.07
CA ILE A 20 7.36 1.04 -4.52
C ILE A 20 8.70 0.33 -4.31
N LEU A 21 9.62 0.41 -5.27
CA LEU A 21 10.95 -0.20 -5.13
C LEU A 21 11.77 0.45 -4.02
N LEU A 22 11.75 1.78 -3.93
CA LEU A 22 12.41 2.53 -2.87
C LEU A 22 11.75 2.31 -1.52
N GLY A 23 10.41 2.30 -1.46
CA GLY A 23 9.65 1.96 -0.28
C GLY A 23 10.03 0.56 0.21
N CYS A 24 10.11 -0.43 -0.68
CA CYS A 24 10.46 -1.80 -0.33
C CYS A 24 11.85 -1.86 0.32
N TRP A 25 12.82 -1.18 -0.27
CA TRP A 25 14.16 -1.08 0.30
C TRP A 25 14.14 -0.39 1.66
N ILE A 26 13.55 0.81 1.75
CA ILE A 26 13.54 1.64 2.96
C ILE A 26 12.81 0.91 4.09
N CYS A 27 11.65 0.31 3.82
CA CYS A 27 10.88 -0.48 4.77
C CYS A 27 11.66 -1.68 5.29
N GLY A 28 12.33 -2.40 4.39
CA GLY A 28 13.20 -3.51 4.76
C GLY A 28 14.33 -3.07 5.70
N GLN A 29 15.01 -1.97 5.35
CA GLN A 29 16.18 -1.50 6.09
C GLN A 29 15.82 -0.92 7.45
N VAL A 30 14.76 -0.12 7.52
CA VAL A 30 14.25 0.47 8.76
C VAL A 30 13.73 -0.61 9.71
N SER A 31 13.08 -1.66 9.18
CA SER A 31 12.64 -2.81 9.97
C SER A 31 13.80 -3.61 10.57
N GLU A 32 14.99 -3.56 9.97
CA GLU A 32 16.19 -4.21 10.48
C GLU A 32 16.86 -3.39 11.57
N GLU A 33 17.11 -2.10 11.30
CA GLU A 33 17.81 -1.20 12.24
C GLU A 33 17.04 -1.01 13.56
N LEU A 34 15.71 -1.01 13.52
CA LEU A 34 14.91 -0.70 14.70
C LEU A 34 14.54 -1.93 15.53
N GLY A 35 14.82 -3.16 15.06
CA GLY A 35 14.47 -4.40 15.75
C GLY A 35 12.98 -4.55 16.11
N LYS A 36 12.15 -3.63 15.61
CA LYS A 36 10.70 -3.54 15.78
C LYS A 36 10.10 -3.44 14.40
N LYS A 37 9.33 -4.45 14.02
CA LYS A 37 8.43 -4.37 12.87
C LYS A 37 7.34 -3.34 13.20
N ASP A 38 6.96 -2.56 12.19
CA ASP A 38 5.90 -1.56 12.22
C ASP A 38 6.33 -0.22 12.85
N PHE A 39 7.35 0.43 12.27
CA PHE A 39 7.40 1.88 12.36
C PHE A 39 6.34 2.44 11.41
N GLY A 40 5.20 2.85 11.96
CA GLY A 40 4.16 3.61 11.23
C GLY A 40 4.60 5.00 10.75
N GLY A 41 5.91 5.22 10.62
CA GLY A 41 6.53 6.41 10.04
C GLY A 41 6.85 6.24 8.56
N ILE A 42 6.72 5.04 8.00
CA ILE A 42 6.76 4.86 6.55
C ILE A 42 5.33 5.05 6.08
N VAL A 43 5.06 6.27 5.63
CA VAL A 43 3.78 6.68 5.06
C VAL A 43 3.88 6.67 3.53
N LEU A 44 5.07 6.38 3.00
CA LEU A 44 5.35 6.42 1.57
C LEU A 44 4.62 5.30 0.84
N ASP A 45 4.64 4.09 1.38
CA ASP A 45 3.86 2.93 0.94
C ASP A 45 2.35 3.21 1.01
N GLU A 46 1.84 3.77 2.10
CA GLU A 46 0.43 4.19 2.21
C GLU A 46 0.05 5.21 1.12
N VAL A 47 0.90 6.22 0.91
CA VAL A 47 0.67 7.28 -0.10
C VAL A 47 0.68 6.72 -1.51
N LEU A 48 1.61 5.79 -1.81
CA LEU A 48 1.69 5.14 -3.11
C LEU A 48 0.49 4.24 -3.37
N ALA A 49 0.07 3.45 -2.38
CA ALA A 49 -1.12 2.62 -2.46
C ALA A 49 -2.39 3.47 -2.64
N PHE A 50 -2.50 4.58 -1.92
CA PHE A 50 -3.61 5.51 -2.08
C PHE A 50 -3.62 6.22 -3.44
N TRP A 51 -2.45 6.56 -4.00
CA TRP A 51 -2.36 7.09 -5.37
C TRP A 51 -2.87 6.10 -6.41
N ILE A 52 -2.61 4.79 -6.23
CA ILE A 52 -3.20 3.76 -7.09
C ILE A 52 -4.73 3.81 -6.99
N VAL A 53 -5.30 3.89 -5.79
CA VAL A 53 -6.75 4.02 -5.59
C VAL A 53 -7.32 5.24 -6.34
N LEU A 54 -6.65 6.39 -6.25
CA LEU A 54 -7.09 7.61 -6.92
C LEU A 54 -7.05 7.50 -8.45
N ILE A 55 -6.05 6.83 -9.03
CA ILE A 55 -5.95 6.60 -10.47
C ILE A 55 -7.16 5.82 -10.98
N PHE A 56 -7.61 4.80 -10.24
CA PHE A 56 -8.75 3.97 -10.64
C PHE A 56 -10.11 4.61 -10.40
N ILE A 57 -10.23 5.49 -9.40
CA ILE A 57 -11.49 6.14 -9.05
C ILE A 57 -11.73 7.40 -9.90
N MET A 58 -10.69 8.04 -10.46
CA MET A 58 -10.88 9.25 -11.27
C MET A 58 -11.55 8.98 -12.63
N PRO A 59 -12.38 9.91 -13.13
CA PRO A 59 -12.80 11.17 -12.51
C PRO A 59 -13.95 10.96 -11.50
N ALA A 60 -13.73 11.31 -10.22
CA ALA A 60 -14.76 11.22 -9.19
C ALA A 60 -14.87 12.49 -8.34
N ASN A 61 -16.07 12.72 -7.80
CA ASN A 61 -16.38 13.84 -6.92
C ASN A 61 -15.55 13.80 -5.63
N ILE A 62 -15.32 14.97 -5.02
CA ILE A 62 -14.55 15.09 -3.77
C ILE A 62 -15.09 14.19 -2.64
N TRP A 63 -16.41 13.99 -2.59
CA TRP A 63 -17.06 13.09 -1.62
C TRP A 63 -16.67 11.63 -1.82
N VAL A 64 -16.52 11.19 -3.07
CA VAL A 64 -16.09 9.83 -3.42
C VAL A 64 -14.62 9.64 -3.07
N GLN A 65 -13.79 10.67 -3.25
CA GLN A 65 -12.38 10.65 -2.85
C GLN A 65 -12.21 10.58 -1.33
N ILE A 66 -13.01 11.36 -0.57
CA ILE A 66 -13.04 11.30 0.90
C ILE A 66 -13.49 9.91 1.37
N LEU A 67 -14.54 9.35 0.74
CA LEU A 67 -15.00 8.00 1.05
C LEU A 67 -13.94 6.94 0.73
N ALA A 68 -13.25 7.05 -0.41
CA ALA A 68 -12.15 6.18 -0.78
C ALA A 68 -11.02 6.23 0.25
N PHE A 69 -10.64 7.43 0.69
CA PHE A 69 -9.62 7.62 1.71
C PHE A 69 -10.03 7.01 3.05
N ALA A 70 -11.28 7.25 3.48
CA ALA A 70 -11.80 6.68 4.72
C ALA A 70 -11.86 5.15 4.67
N LEU A 71 -12.29 4.57 3.54
CA LEU A 71 -12.31 3.12 3.33
C LEU A 71 -10.88 2.54 3.30
N PHE A 72 -9.96 3.19 2.60
CA PHE A 72 -8.55 2.80 2.57
C PHE A 72 -7.97 2.75 3.97
N ARG A 73 -8.12 3.82 4.75
CA ARG A 73 -7.68 3.87 6.15
C ARG A 73 -8.38 2.87 7.03
N PHE A 74 -9.65 2.59 6.79
CA PHE A 74 -10.38 1.55 7.50
C PHE A 74 -9.77 0.17 7.20
N PHE A 75 -9.51 -0.17 5.94
CA PHE A 75 -8.92 -1.46 5.58
C PHE A 75 -7.47 -1.63 6.05
N ASP A 76 -6.66 -0.59 5.91
CA ASP A 76 -5.29 -0.50 6.41
C ASP A 76 -5.23 -0.69 7.94
N ALA A 77 -6.07 0.04 8.69
CA ALA A 77 -6.09 -0.04 10.15
C ALA A 77 -6.71 -1.34 10.70
N VAL A 78 -7.78 -1.85 10.06
CA VAL A 78 -8.52 -3.02 10.55
C VAL A 78 -7.84 -4.34 10.16
N LYS A 79 -7.07 -4.36 9.07
CA LYS A 79 -6.49 -5.58 8.47
C LYS A 79 -7.48 -6.75 8.50
N PRO A 80 -8.69 -6.63 7.93
CA PRO A 80 -9.75 -7.59 8.18
C PRO A 80 -9.41 -8.96 7.57
N GLY A 81 -9.19 -9.96 8.43
CA GLY A 81 -9.21 -11.37 8.05
C GLY A 81 -7.85 -12.08 7.93
N PRO A 82 -7.72 -13.11 7.07
CA PRO A 82 -6.60 -14.06 7.03
C PRO A 82 -5.22 -13.43 6.71
N ILE A 83 -5.20 -12.21 6.17
CA ILE A 83 -3.98 -11.43 5.91
C ILE A 83 -3.26 -11.08 7.22
N GLY A 84 -4.00 -10.68 8.26
CA GLY A 84 -3.44 -10.45 9.60
C GLY A 84 -3.02 -11.73 10.34
N MET A 85 -3.42 -12.91 9.84
CA MET A 85 -2.93 -14.23 10.32
C MET A 85 -1.67 -14.66 9.56
N ILE A 86 -1.60 -14.42 8.26
CA ILE A 86 -0.42 -14.69 7.42
C ILE A 86 0.73 -13.74 7.77
N ASP A 87 0.46 -12.44 7.97
CA ASP A 87 1.44 -11.47 8.49
C ASP A 87 1.98 -11.92 9.85
N ARG A 88 1.10 -12.41 10.75
CA ARG A 88 1.51 -13.00 12.03
C ARG A 88 2.34 -14.27 11.88
N HIS A 89 2.03 -15.12 10.90
CA HIS A 89 2.78 -16.35 10.64
C HIS A 89 4.16 -16.06 10.03
N PHE A 90 4.26 -15.10 9.10
CA PHE A 90 5.53 -14.61 8.56
C PHE A 90 6.37 -13.89 9.64
N LYS A 91 5.74 -13.09 10.50
CA LYS A 91 6.38 -12.50 11.70
C LYS A 91 6.91 -13.56 12.65
N HIS A 92 6.27 -14.73 12.75
CA HIS A 92 6.72 -15.84 13.60
C HIS A 92 7.89 -16.62 12.96
N LEU A 93 7.87 -16.83 11.63
CA LEU A 93 8.94 -17.49 10.89
C LEU A 93 10.23 -16.66 10.83
N GLU A 94 10.14 -15.34 10.81
CA GLU A 94 11.28 -14.42 10.90
C GLU A 94 11.78 -14.17 12.35
N GLY A 95 11.07 -14.69 13.35
CA GLY A 95 11.54 -14.73 14.75
C GLY A 95 12.67 -15.74 14.99
N GLY A 96 13.07 -16.49 13.96
CA GLY A 96 14.23 -17.37 13.97
C GLY A 96 15.54 -16.57 13.83
N ASP A 97 16.22 -16.40 14.96
CA ASP A 97 17.62 -16.04 15.15
C ASP A 97 18.15 -14.77 14.43
N HIS A 98 18.19 -13.65 15.17
CA HIS A 98 18.81 -12.37 14.78
C HIS A 98 20.35 -12.40 14.70
N SER A 99 20.96 -13.59 14.70
CA SER A 99 22.41 -13.79 14.72
C SER A 99 23.04 -13.97 13.33
N SER A 100 22.25 -14.15 12.26
CA SER A 100 22.75 -14.33 10.90
C SER A 100 22.81 -13.01 10.13
N PRO A 101 23.87 -12.74 9.35
CA PRO A 101 23.97 -11.52 8.55
C PRO A 101 22.79 -11.42 7.59
N SER A 102 22.04 -10.33 7.70
CA SER A 102 20.92 -9.96 6.85
C SER A 102 21.35 -9.90 5.39
N SER A 103 21.03 -10.94 4.64
CA SER A 103 21.20 -10.90 3.19
C SER A 103 20.24 -9.88 2.60
N PHE A 104 20.70 -9.12 1.59
CA PHE A 104 19.89 -8.14 0.85
C PHE A 104 18.51 -8.67 0.42
N GLY A 105 18.40 -9.95 0.07
CA GLY A 105 17.13 -10.60 -0.27
C GLY A 105 16.12 -10.64 0.89
N LEU A 106 16.56 -10.77 2.14
CA LEU A 106 15.69 -10.79 3.32
C LEU A 106 15.11 -9.39 3.59
N ILE A 107 15.93 -8.35 3.41
CA ILE A 107 15.53 -6.93 3.53
C ILE A 107 14.41 -6.63 2.51
N LEU A 108 14.63 -7.01 1.25
CA LEU A 108 13.61 -6.88 0.21
C LEU A 108 12.35 -7.71 0.51
N TRP A 109 12.49 -8.94 1.00
CA TRP A 109 11.34 -9.79 1.33
C TRP A 109 10.47 -9.17 2.42
N ARG A 110 11.10 -8.60 3.46
CA ARG A 110 10.41 -7.90 4.56
C ARG A 110 9.70 -6.65 4.08
N GLY A 111 10.39 -5.80 3.33
CA GLY A 111 9.81 -4.58 2.77
C GLY A 111 8.66 -4.86 1.80
N PHE A 112 8.77 -5.94 1.03
CA PHE A 112 7.70 -6.40 0.13
C PHE A 112 6.43 -6.76 0.90
N GLY A 113 6.56 -7.44 2.05
CA GLY A 113 5.42 -7.79 2.88
C GLY A 113 4.63 -6.58 3.38
N ILE A 114 5.32 -5.48 3.73
CA ILE A 114 4.69 -4.24 4.20
C ILE A 114 3.92 -3.58 3.05
N ILE A 115 4.56 -3.40 1.89
CA ILE A 115 3.90 -2.80 0.72
C ILE A 115 2.74 -3.66 0.22
N ALA A 116 2.88 -4.99 0.27
CA ALA A 116 1.81 -5.90 -0.15
C ALA A 116 0.56 -5.77 0.74
N ASP A 117 0.74 -5.43 2.03
CA ASP A 117 -0.37 -5.18 2.95
C ASP A 117 -1.16 -3.92 2.55
N ASP A 118 -0.47 -2.80 2.31
CA ASP A 118 -1.09 -1.54 1.87
C ASP A 118 -1.75 -1.67 0.49
N LEU A 119 -1.12 -2.44 -0.41
CA LEU A 119 -1.66 -2.73 -1.73
C LEU A 119 -2.93 -3.60 -1.63
N ALA A 120 -2.99 -4.52 -0.67
CA ALA A 120 -4.20 -5.29 -0.38
C ALA A 120 -5.32 -4.37 0.15
N ALA A 121 -5.01 -3.44 1.05
CA ALA A 121 -5.97 -2.44 1.53
C ALA A 121 -6.51 -1.56 0.38
N ALA A 122 -5.63 -1.13 -0.54
CA ALA A 122 -6.02 -0.41 -1.75
C ALA A 122 -6.95 -1.25 -2.64
N PHE A 123 -6.64 -2.54 -2.84
CA PHE A 123 -7.49 -3.44 -3.62
C PHE A 123 -8.89 -3.61 -3.01
N PHE A 124 -8.99 -3.86 -1.70
CA PHE A 124 -10.29 -3.96 -1.02
C PHE A 124 -11.09 -2.67 -1.10
N THR A 125 -10.42 -1.52 -0.99
CA THR A 125 -11.05 -0.22 -1.18
C THR A 125 -11.69 -0.09 -2.56
N LEU A 126 -10.95 -0.44 -3.61
CA LEU A 126 -11.45 -0.41 -4.99
C LEU A 126 -12.60 -1.40 -5.21
N LEU A 127 -12.51 -2.61 -4.65
CA LEU A 127 -13.56 -3.61 -4.72
C LEU A 127 -14.86 -3.10 -4.06
N THR A 128 -14.77 -2.55 -2.85
CA THR A 128 -15.92 -1.99 -2.13
C THR A 128 -16.54 -0.82 -2.88
N MET A 129 -15.72 0.09 -3.41
CA MET A 129 -16.21 1.23 -4.19
C MET A 129 -16.89 0.77 -5.49
N THR A 130 -16.33 -0.23 -6.16
CA THR A 130 -16.92 -0.81 -7.37
C THR A 130 -18.26 -1.48 -7.08
N LEU A 131 -18.36 -2.27 -6.02
CA LEU A 131 -19.61 -2.91 -5.60
C LEU A 131 -20.68 -1.87 -5.21
N LEU A 132 -20.29 -0.82 -4.50
CA LEU A 132 -21.18 0.28 -4.14
C LEU A 132 -21.72 1.00 -5.38
N HIS A 133 -20.85 1.30 -6.35
CA HIS A 133 -21.24 1.93 -7.60
C HIS A 133 -22.20 1.05 -8.42
N ILE A 134 -21.92 -0.25 -8.53
CA ILE A 134 -22.81 -1.21 -9.21
C ILE A 134 -24.16 -1.29 -8.50
N GLY A 135 -24.17 -1.37 -7.16
CA GLY A 135 -25.39 -1.39 -6.36
C GLY A 135 -26.25 -0.14 -6.55
N LEU A 136 -25.65 1.05 -6.54
CA LEU A 136 -26.34 2.31 -6.82
C LEU A 136 -26.94 2.32 -8.22
N SER A 137 -26.19 1.88 -9.24
CA SER A 137 -26.68 1.81 -10.63
C SER A 137 -27.81 0.80 -10.85
N TYR A 138 -27.99 -0.17 -9.94
CA TYR A 138 -29.07 -1.15 -10.00
C TYR A 138 -30.38 -0.62 -9.38
N ILE A 139 -30.29 0.39 -8.51
CA ILE A 139 -31.42 0.95 -7.75
C ILE A 139 -31.94 2.26 -8.40
N SER A 140 -31.19 2.84 -9.35
CA SER A 140 -31.55 4.06 -10.10
C SER A 140 -32.04 3.74 -11.51
#